data_AF-A0A1X7SJ62-F1
#
_entry.id   AF-A0A1X7SJ62-F1
#
_cell.length_a   1.000
_cell.length_b   1.000
_cell.length_c   1.000
_cell.angle_alpha   90.00
_cell.angle_beta   90.00
_cell.angle_gamma   90.00
#
_symmetry.space_group_name_H-M   'P 1'
#
loop_
_entity.id
_entity.type
_entity.pdbx_description
1 polymer ?
#
loop_
_entity_poly.entity_id
_entity_poly.type
_entity_poly.pdbx_seq_one_letter_code
_entity_poly.pdbx_strand_id
1 'polypeptide(L)'
;MGQGQEVHARRLLQQCQTQGGWVLLQNGHLALDFMDELLNTIVETQLVHETFRLWMTIEIHPKFPINLLQISIKYTFEPPQGVKAGLKRTYSSMTQ
;
A
#
# COMPACT_ATOMS: atom_id res chain seq x y z
N MET A 1 -4.70 6.09 5.81
CA MET A 1 -4.22 7.47 5.72
C MET A 1 -5.42 8.34 6.04
N GLY A 2 -5.41 8.95 7.22
CA GLY A 2 -6.47 9.86 7.70
C GLY A 2 -5.81 11.10 8.28
N GLN A 3 -6.59 12.13 8.58
CA GLN A 3 -6.07 13.41 9.08
C GLN A 3 -5.15 13.19 10.30
N GLY A 4 -3.91 13.69 10.23
CA GLY A 4 -2.90 13.58 11.30
C GLY A 4 -2.14 12.25 11.39
N GLN A 5 -2.42 11.26 10.54
CA GLN A 5 -1.73 9.96 10.56
C GLN A 5 -0.36 9.97 9.87
N GLU A 6 -0.04 11.02 9.11
CA GLU A 6 1.18 11.12 8.31
C GLU A 6 2.44 11.09 9.17
N VAL A 7 2.45 11.81 10.29
CA VAL A 7 3.60 11.85 11.21
C VAL A 7 3.90 10.46 11.78
N HIS A 8 2.86 9.71 12.15
CA HIS A 8 2.99 8.35 12.66
C HIS A 8 3.48 7.40 11.57
N ALA A 9 2.97 7.56 10.34
CA ALA A 9 3.40 6.79 9.19
C ALA A 9 4.88 7.02 8.87
N ARG A 10 5.38 8.28 8.90
CA ARG A 10 6.82 8.58 8.69
C ARG A 10 7.69 7.88 9.72
N ARG A 11 7.32 7.98 11.00
CA ARG A 11 8.08 7.37 12.09
C ARG A 11 8.13 5.84 11.94
N LEU A 12 6.99 5.23 11.64
CA LEU A 12 6.91 3.79 11.41
C LEU A 12 7.75 3.36 10.21
N LEU A 13 7.70 4.12 9.12
CA LEU A 13 8.45 3.85 7.90
C LEU A 13 9.97 3.89 8.16
N GLN A 14 10.46 4.95 8.83
CA GLN A 14 11.88 5.07 9.20
C GLN A 14 12.33 3.94 10.13
N GLN A 15 11.50 3.57 11.11
CA GLN A 15 11.81 2.48 12.02
C GLN A 15 11.89 1.14 11.27
N CYS A 16 10.91 0.82 10.43
CA CYS A 16 10.90 -0.42 9.67
C CYS A 16 11.96 -0.46 8.57
N GLN A 17 12.35 0.68 8.00
CA GLN A 17 13.46 0.75 7.05
C GLN A 17 14.80 0.39 7.69
N THR A 18 15.01 0.72 8.97
CA THR A 18 16.26 0.45 9.69
C THR A 18 16.28 -0.91 10.38
N GLN A 19 15.16 -1.30 11.01
CA GLN A 19 15.06 -2.54 11.80
C GLN A 19 14.47 -3.72 11.01
N GLY A 20 13.96 -3.45 9.82
CA GLY A 20 13.10 -4.40 9.10
C GLY A 20 11.66 -4.36 9.60
N GLY A 21 10.77 -5.02 8.87
CA GLY A 21 9.35 -5.08 9.20
C GLY A 21 8.45 -4.70 8.04
N TRP A 22 7.16 -4.85 8.27
CA TRP A 22 6.15 -4.69 7.22
C TRP A 22 5.27 -3.51 7.56
N VAL A 23 5.19 -2.56 6.62
CA VAL A 23 4.35 -1.38 6.75
C VAL A 23 3.20 -1.50 5.76
N LEU A 24 1.97 -1.35 6.26
CA LEU A 24 0.77 -1.27 5.43
C LEU A 24 0.19 0.14 5.50
N LEU A 25 0.26 0.87 4.39
CA LEU A 25 -0.40 2.17 4.25
C LEU A 25 -1.78 1.97 3.63
N GLN A 26 -2.83 2.18 4.42
CA GLN A 26 -4.20 2.03 3.93
C GLN A 26 -4.76 3.31 3.33
N ASN A 27 -5.60 3.22 2.30
CA ASN A 27 -6.30 4.37 1.68
C ASN A 27 -5.34 5.48 1.20
N GLY A 28 -4.30 5.14 0.46
CA GLY A 28 -3.28 6.10 0.01
C GLY A 28 -3.82 7.23 -0.88
N HIS A 29 -4.97 7.03 -1.54
CA HIS A 29 -5.66 8.04 -2.34
C HIS A 29 -6.15 9.25 -1.52
N LEU A 30 -6.27 9.12 -0.19
CA LEU A 30 -6.68 10.21 0.71
C LEU A 30 -5.53 11.15 1.11
N ALA A 31 -4.28 10.78 0.85
CA ALA A 31 -3.09 11.54 1.26
C ALA A 31 -2.06 11.61 0.12
N LEU A 32 -2.42 12.32 -0.95
CA LEU A 32 -1.62 12.40 -2.18
C LEU A 32 -0.26 13.06 -1.95
N ASP A 33 -0.23 14.16 -1.19
CA ASP A 33 1.02 14.89 -0.88
C ASP A 33 2.02 13.99 -0.13
N PHE A 34 1.50 13.14 0.76
CA PHE A 34 2.33 12.14 1.44
C PHE A 34 2.84 11.05 0.49
N MET A 35 2.08 10.66 -0.53
CA MET A 35 2.52 9.66 -1.52
C MET A 35 3.66 10.20 -2.39
N ASP A 36 3.64 11.50 -2.71
CA ASP A 36 4.76 12.18 -3.38
C ASP A 36 6.01 12.22 -2.48
N GLU A 37 5.85 12.54 -1.20
CA GLU A 37 6.96 12.49 -0.24
C GLU A 37 7.52 11.06 -0.06
N LEU A 38 6.63 10.08 0.02
CA LEU A 38 6.99 8.67 0.11
C LEU A 38 7.82 8.24 -1.10
N LEU A 39 7.43 8.66 -2.30
CA LEU A 39 8.20 8.42 -3.53
C LEU A 39 9.62 8.98 -3.41
N ASN A 40 9.76 10.24 -3.00
CA ASN A 40 11.08 10.85 -2.81
C ASN A 40 11.91 10.09 -1.78
N THR A 41 11.29 9.71 -0.66
CA THR A 41 11.94 8.92 0.40
C THR A 41 12.45 7.59 -0.15
N ILE A 42 11.65 6.86 -0.94
CA ILE A 42 12.05 5.57 -1.51
C ILE A 42 13.21 5.73 -2.50
N VAL A 43 13.20 6.78 -3.33
CA VAL A 43 14.24 7.03 -4.33
C VAL A 43 15.56 7.46 -3.71
N GLU A 44 15.50 8.27 -2.65
CA GLU A 44 16.69 8.77 -1.94
C GLU A 44 17.30 7.71 -0.99
N THR A 45 16.51 6.75 -0.52
CA THR A 45 16.99 5.76 0.45
C THR A 45 17.90 4.74 -0.23
N GLN A 46 19.20 4.77 0.10
CA GLN A 46 20.21 3.85 -0.45
C GLN A 46 20.32 2.53 0.34
N LEU A 47 20.06 2.56 1.64
CA LEU A 47 20.19 1.42 2.56
C LEU A 47 18.85 1.15 3.21
N VAL A 48 18.25 0.02 2.84
CA VAL A 48 16.98 -0.47 3.40
C VAL A 48 17.24 -1.85 3.98
N HIS A 49 16.68 -2.13 5.16
CA HIS A 49 16.77 -3.44 5.78
C HIS A 49 16.18 -4.54 4.88
N GLU A 50 16.84 -5.69 4.76
CA GLU A 50 16.50 -6.75 3.78
C GLU A 50 15.08 -7.30 3.94
N THR A 51 14.56 -7.33 5.16
CA THR A 51 13.21 -7.82 5.49
C THR A 51 12.12 -6.75 5.40
N PHE A 52 12.48 -5.50 5.10
CA PHE A 52 11.51 -4.41 4.99
C PHE A 52 10.57 -4.62 3.80
N ARG A 53 9.26 -4.52 4.03
CA ARG A 53 8.25 -4.57 2.97
C ARG A 53 7.24 -3.45 3.17
N LEU A 54 6.93 -2.75 2.08
CA LEU A 54 5.91 -1.71 2.04
C LEU A 54 4.73 -2.19 1.21
N TRP A 55 3.55 -2.22 1.83
CA TRP A 55 2.28 -2.51 1.21
C TRP A 55 1.41 -1.26 1.23
N MET A 56 0.64 -1.07 0.17
CA MET A 56 -0.27 0.07 0.06
C MET A 56 -1.60 -0.38 -0.51
N THR A 57 -2.69 0.20 -0.02
CA THR A 57 -4.01 0.08 -0.66
C THR A 57 -4.43 1.44 -1.18
N ILE A 58 -4.85 1.49 -2.43
CA ILE A 58 -5.24 2.71 -3.12
C ILE A 58 -6.51 2.45 -3.93
N GLU A 59 -7.25 3.53 -4.18
CA GLU A 59 -8.28 3.54 -5.20
C GLU A 59 -7.77 4.36 -6.38
N ILE A 60 -8.42 4.23 -7.54
CA ILE A 60 -8.05 4.97 -8.74
C ILE A 60 -8.20 6.46 -8.45
N HIS A 61 -7.11 7.21 -8.57
CA HIS A 61 -7.13 8.66 -8.38
C HIS A 61 -6.27 9.35 -9.45
N PRO A 62 -6.79 10.36 -10.18
CA PRO A 62 -6.11 10.95 -11.34
C PRO A 62 -4.83 11.72 -10.98
N LYS A 63 -4.74 12.23 -9.74
CA LYS A 63 -3.56 12.93 -9.23
C LYS A 63 -2.57 12.03 -8.49
N PHE A 64 -2.76 10.71 -8.51
CA PHE A 64 -1.84 9.81 -7.85
C PHE A 64 -0.49 9.79 -8.59
N PRO A 65 0.66 9.80 -7.88
CA PRO A 65 1.97 9.84 -8.53
C PRO A 65 2.20 8.64 -9.45
N ILE A 66 2.29 8.92 -10.75
CA ILE A 66 2.53 7.91 -11.79
C ILE A 66 3.87 7.21 -11.57
N ASN A 67 4.88 7.95 -11.13
CA ASN A 67 6.20 7.41 -10.83
C ASN A 67 6.14 6.34 -9.72
N LEU A 68 5.32 6.56 -8.68
CA LEU A 68 5.10 5.57 -7.63
C LEU A 68 4.40 4.31 -8.18
N LEU A 69 3.48 4.46 -9.13
CA LEU A 69 2.86 3.33 -9.85
C LEU A 69 3.84 2.58 -10.75
N GLN A 70 4.85 3.26 -11.31
CA GLN A 70 5.84 2.64 -12.19
C GLN A 70 6.83 1.77 -11.40
N ILE A 71 7.26 2.23 -10.22
CA ILE A 71 8.23 1.49 -9.40
C ILE A 71 7.58 0.42 -8.50
N SER A 72 6.25 0.39 -8.40
CA SER A 72 5.52 -0.53 -7.54
C SER A 72 5.01 -1.77 -8.28
N ILE A 73 4.87 -2.87 -7.53
CA ILE A 73 4.16 -4.07 -7.97
C ILE A 73 2.66 -3.82 -7.78
N LYS A 74 1.89 -3.95 -8.86
CA LYS A 74 0.46 -3.64 -8.89
C LYS A 74 -0.38 -4.91 -8.83
N TYR A 75 -1.33 -4.95 -7.90
CA TYR A 75 -2.32 -6.01 -7.77
C TYR A 75 -3.72 -5.41 -7.77
N THR A 76 -4.62 -5.96 -8.56
CA THR A 76 -6.03 -5.53 -8.62
C THR A 76 -6.90 -6.49 -7.81
N PHE A 77 -7.72 -5.93 -6.92
CA PHE A 77 -8.68 -6.71 -6.13
C PHE A 77 -10.10 -6.38 -6.58
N GLU A 78 -10.58 -7.14 -7.56
CA GLU A 78 -11.93 -6.97 -8.10
C GLU A 78 -12.88 -8.06 -7.58
N PRO A 79 -14.17 -7.74 -7.37
CA PRO A 79 -15.16 -8.75 -7.02
C PRO A 79 -15.33 -9.77 -8.17
N PRO A 80 -15.60 -11.05 -7.86
CA PRO A 80 -15.80 -12.06 -8.88
C PRO A 80 -17.02 -11.71 -9.75
N GLN A 81 -16.85 -11.77 -11.07
CA GLN A 81 -17.95 -11.49 -12.00
C GLN A 81 -18.91 -12.69 -12.07
N GLY A 82 -20.18 -12.44 -11.76
CA GLY A 82 -21.28 -13.40 -11.87
C GLY A 82 -21.61 -14.17 -10.59
N VAL A 83 -22.88 -14.53 -10.45
CA VAL A 83 -23.45 -15.15 -9.23
C VAL A 83 -22.75 -16.46 -8.87
N LYS A 84 -22.45 -17.31 -9.86
CA LYS A 84 -21.76 -18.60 -9.65
C LYS A 84 -20.36 -18.42 -9.06
N ALA A 85 -19.60 -17.45 -9.56
CA ALA A 85 -18.26 -17.16 -9.07
C ALA A 85 -18.30 -16.55 -7.66
N GLY A 86 -19.30 -15.69 -7.40
CA GLY A 86 -19.59 -15.16 -6.06
C GLY A 86 -19.87 -16.28 -5.05
N LEU A 87 -20.82 -17.17 -5.36
CA LEU A 87 -21.16 -18.30 -4.49
C LEU A 87 -19.95 -19.22 -4.25
N LYS A 88 -19.20 -19.56 -5.30
CA LYS A 88 -18.01 -20.40 -5.17
C LYS A 88 -16.99 -19.78 -4.19
N ARG A 89 -16.74 -18.46 -4.28
CA ARG A 89 -15.85 -17.75 -3.35
C ARG A 89 -16.35 -17.83 -1.91
N THR A 90 -17.64 -17.56 -1.68
CA THR A 90 -18.25 -17.61 -0.34
C THR A 90 -18.13 -19.01 0.29
N TYR A 91 -18.52 -20.06 -0.43
CA TYR A 91 -18.43 -21.43 0.08
C TYR A 91 -16.99 -21.91 0.27
N SER A 92 -16.04 -21.44 -0.56
CA SER A 92 -14.63 -21.78 -0.39
C SER A 92 -13.99 -21.11 0.82
N SER A 93 -14.49 -19.94 1.23
CA SER A 93 -13.98 -19.22 2.41
C SER A 93 -14.53 -19.73 3.75
N MET A 94 -15.58 -20.57 3.72
CA MET A 94 -16.11 -21.21 4.92
C MET A 94 -15.34 -22.51 5.19
N THR A 95 -14.28 -22.43 5.99
CA THR A 95 -13.68 -23.61 6.61
C THR A 95 -14.53 -24.08 7.78
N GLN A 96 -14.79 -25.38 7.84
CA GLN A 96 -15.55 -26.06 8.89
C GLN A 96 -14.78 -26.13 10.20
#